data_AF-A0A9X8CQM7-F1
#
_entry.id   AF-A0A9X8CQM7-F1
#
_cell.length_a   1.000
_cell.length_b   1.000
_cell.length_c   1.000
_cell.angle_alpha   90.00
_cell.angle_beta   90.00
_cell.angle_gamma   90.00
#
_symmetry.space_group_name_H-M   'P 1'
#
loop_
_entity.id
_entity.type
_entity.pdbx_description
1 polymer ?
#
loop_
_entity_poly.entity_id
_entity_poly.type
_entity_poly.pdbx_seq_one_letter_code
_entity_poly.pdbx_strand_id
1 'polypeptide(L)'
;MRRLGVAIAAIVLAASLAGCEQSSTSDASQVDADEESTQQAEGDVSYVDDFDWRFYPGTSDDDTREIVCWGDSMTQGVGADDDPGALVSLADDELYDTSYQSYPQVLSQLTGLDTYNFGVAGATSEEIAVMQGALPWATLDNDGADATSDSDDKGENDDSDTDAPADEDAPADEGEQPIRHIDPEVVDEGEEHTGDILVLEIGSNGGWDGDYQVLIDQYRAMIDRSGCDDYLILGDTDDPGTSVGDTSQVPFTDDYAPRETSWETALREAFGDHFINMRVFLIKHGLEISGLTPTPEDVADARLGCISKQLRSDWTHLNARGYFAKAVAVYQRGIKLGYWSPGAGSIDVPKPQRSQGQAEGQG
;
A
#
# COMPACT_ATOMS: atom_id res chain seq x y z
N MET A 1 67.43 -34.41 -27.58
CA MET A 1 68.46 -34.47 -26.52
C MET A 1 67.77 -34.30 -25.15
N ARG A 2 68.52 -34.10 -24.06
CA ARG A 2 68.02 -33.90 -22.67
C ARG A 2 66.90 -32.83 -22.62
N ARG A 3 65.71 -33.08 -22.05
CA ARG A 3 65.28 -33.29 -20.63
C ARG A 3 65.08 -31.97 -19.84
N LEU A 4 63.84 -31.72 -19.42
CA LEU A 4 63.37 -30.82 -18.33
C LEU A 4 63.78 -29.33 -18.43
N GLY A 5 63.05 -28.37 -17.86
CA GLY A 5 61.82 -28.39 -17.04
C GLY A 5 61.80 -27.19 -16.07
N VAL A 6 60.90 -27.22 -15.07
CA VAL A 6 60.76 -26.25 -13.96
C VAL A 6 60.11 -24.90 -14.34
N ALA A 7 59.11 -24.50 -13.55
CA ALA A 7 58.58 -23.14 -13.48
C ALA A 7 59.01 -22.49 -12.14
N ILE A 8 59.14 -21.16 -12.12
CA ILE A 8 59.40 -20.37 -10.90
C ILE A 8 58.51 -19.14 -10.94
N ALA A 9 57.78 -18.89 -9.85
CA ALA A 9 57.10 -17.63 -9.59
C ALA A 9 58.03 -16.70 -8.79
N ALA A 10 57.89 -15.39 -8.98
CA ALA A 10 58.56 -14.36 -8.19
C ALA A 10 57.52 -13.34 -7.68
N ILE A 11 57.73 -12.84 -6.46
CA ILE A 11 56.81 -11.99 -5.69
C ILE A 11 57.56 -10.67 -5.36
N VAL A 12 56.84 -9.68 -4.82
CA VAL A 12 57.31 -8.39 -4.25
C VAL A 12 57.98 -7.42 -5.24
N LEU A 13 57.95 -6.09 -5.05
CA LEU A 13 57.78 -5.29 -3.82
C LEU A 13 57.08 -3.94 -4.13
N ALA A 14 56.58 -3.23 -3.11
CA ALA A 14 55.91 -1.93 -3.22
C ALA A 14 56.71 -0.77 -2.56
N ALA A 15 56.15 0.46 -2.63
CA ALA A 15 56.60 1.71 -1.95
C ALA A 15 57.86 2.43 -2.52
N SER A 16 58.02 3.77 -2.43
CA SER A 16 57.06 4.87 -2.20
C SER A 16 57.66 6.28 -2.40
N LEU A 17 56.82 7.24 -2.84
CA LEU A 17 56.76 8.70 -2.51
C LEU A 17 57.91 9.69 -2.87
N ALA A 18 57.49 10.97 -3.06
CA ALA A 18 58.23 12.23 -3.31
C ALA A 18 59.05 12.29 -4.63
N GLY A 19 59.13 13.40 -5.39
CA GLY A 19 58.60 14.78 -5.33
C GLY A 19 59.13 15.59 -6.54
N CYS A 20 58.83 16.87 -6.84
CA CYS A 20 57.93 17.91 -6.29
C CYS A 20 57.79 19.07 -7.35
N GLU A 21 57.14 20.20 -6.99
CA GLU A 21 57.16 21.53 -7.65
C GLU A 21 56.43 21.77 -9.01
N GLN A 22 55.30 22.51 -8.93
CA GLN A 22 55.02 23.84 -9.53
C GLN A 22 55.54 24.23 -10.94
N SER A 23 54.87 25.06 -11.76
CA SER A 23 53.49 25.63 -11.76
C SER A 23 53.29 26.46 -13.05
N SER A 24 52.13 26.39 -13.72
CA SER A 24 51.59 27.52 -14.51
C SER A 24 50.11 27.34 -14.89
N THR A 25 49.27 28.18 -14.28
CA THR A 25 47.82 28.36 -14.46
C THR A 25 47.31 28.55 -15.90
N SER A 26 46.10 28.05 -16.17
CA SER A 26 45.03 28.87 -16.79
C SER A 26 43.67 28.41 -16.26
N ASP A 27 42.87 29.36 -15.77
CA ASP A 27 41.57 29.14 -15.12
C ASP A 27 40.41 29.15 -16.13
N ALA A 28 39.46 28.23 -15.97
CA ALA A 28 38.18 28.17 -16.69
C ALA A 28 37.23 27.22 -15.95
N SER A 29 36.31 27.78 -15.16
CA SER A 29 35.34 27.03 -14.35
C SER A 29 34.24 26.37 -15.18
N GLN A 30 34.06 25.05 -15.02
CA GLN A 30 32.75 24.42 -15.03
C GLN A 30 32.59 23.59 -13.76
N VAL A 31 31.35 23.52 -13.25
CA VAL A 31 30.99 22.76 -12.05
C VAL A 31 30.14 21.60 -12.53
N ASP A 32 30.79 20.47 -12.80
CA ASP A 32 30.09 19.22 -13.09
C ASP A 32 29.74 18.58 -11.75
N ALA A 33 28.45 18.57 -11.41
CA ALA A 33 27.94 17.99 -10.17
C ALA A 33 27.63 16.50 -10.35
N ASP A 34 28.40 15.67 -9.66
CA ASP A 34 27.96 14.42 -9.02
C ASP A 34 26.95 13.55 -9.80
N GLU A 35 27.41 12.87 -10.86
CA GLU A 35 26.82 11.59 -11.28
C GLU A 35 27.13 10.49 -10.24
N GLU A 36 26.61 10.64 -9.01
CA GLU A 36 26.54 9.53 -8.07
C GLU A 36 25.43 8.57 -8.54
N SER A 37 25.82 7.58 -9.34
CA SER A 37 24.88 6.66 -9.96
C SER A 37 24.22 5.78 -8.90
N THR A 38 23.01 6.17 -8.47
CA THR A 38 22.11 5.35 -7.66
C THR A 38 21.61 4.15 -8.48
N GLN A 39 22.47 3.12 -8.58
CA GLN A 39 22.04 1.75 -8.85
C GLN A 39 21.28 1.22 -7.62
N GLN A 40 20.15 1.87 -7.32
CA GLN A 40 19.20 1.38 -6.34
C GLN A 40 18.63 0.07 -6.91
N ALA A 41 18.74 -1.00 -6.12
CA ALA A 41 18.54 -2.33 -6.65
C ALA A 41 17.12 -2.51 -7.19
N GLU A 42 17.00 -3.01 -8.42
CA GLU A 42 15.82 -3.75 -8.84
C GLU A 42 15.78 -5.04 -8.03
N GLY A 43 15.30 -4.92 -6.79
CA GLY A 43 14.96 -6.05 -5.94
C GLY A 43 13.89 -6.86 -6.66
N ASP A 44 14.16 -8.15 -6.85
CA ASP A 44 13.36 -9.04 -7.67
C ASP A 44 11.99 -9.33 -7.01
N VAL A 45 11.05 -8.38 -7.15
CA VAL A 45 9.64 -8.54 -6.78
C VAL A 45 8.96 -9.41 -7.84
N SER A 46 9.44 -10.66 -7.94
CA SER A 46 8.92 -11.68 -8.83
C SER A 46 7.55 -12.16 -8.34
N TYR A 47 6.52 -11.37 -8.59
CA TYR A 47 5.21 -11.94 -8.93
C TYR A 47 5.46 -12.90 -10.10
N VAL A 48 5.12 -14.17 -9.93
CA VAL A 48 5.64 -15.21 -10.82
C VAL A 48 4.93 -15.11 -12.17
N ASP A 49 5.65 -14.64 -13.19
CA ASP A 49 5.23 -14.36 -14.59
C ASP A 49 4.45 -15.49 -15.31
N ASP A 50 4.29 -16.65 -14.69
CA ASP A 50 3.69 -17.86 -15.28
C ASP A 50 2.64 -18.52 -14.36
N PHE A 51 2.08 -17.80 -13.38
CA PHE A 51 0.86 -18.26 -12.69
C PHE A 51 -0.28 -18.44 -13.71
N ASP A 52 -0.68 -19.69 -13.95
CA ASP A 52 -2.08 -19.95 -14.31
C ASP A 52 -2.90 -19.48 -13.10
N TRP A 53 -3.71 -18.44 -13.28
CA TRP A 53 -4.40 -17.69 -12.23
C TRP A 53 -5.51 -18.53 -11.57
N ARG A 54 -5.17 -19.59 -10.82
CA ARG A 54 -6.10 -20.63 -10.34
C ARG A 54 -6.58 -20.47 -8.88
N PHE A 55 -7.89 -20.27 -8.65
CA PHE A 55 -8.50 -20.04 -7.33
C PHE A 55 -9.67 -21.01 -7.04
N TYR A 56 -9.71 -21.74 -5.92
CA TYR A 56 -10.91 -22.52 -5.53
C TYR A 56 -11.24 -22.25 -4.05
N PRO A 57 -12.52 -22.07 -3.69
CA PRO A 57 -12.94 -22.15 -2.30
C PRO A 57 -12.47 -23.48 -1.69
N GLY A 58 -11.98 -23.42 -0.46
CA GLY A 58 -11.67 -24.59 0.34
C GLY A 58 -10.17 -24.85 0.52
N THR A 59 -9.71 -24.51 1.71
CA THR A 59 -8.94 -25.42 2.55
C THR A 59 -9.71 -26.75 2.75
N SER A 60 -9.11 -27.75 3.40
CA SER A 60 -9.83 -28.99 3.72
C SER A 60 -10.94 -28.76 4.76
N ASP A 61 -12.01 -29.57 4.72
CA ASP A 61 -13.12 -29.58 5.71
C ASP A 61 -12.70 -29.62 7.21
N ASP A 62 -11.42 -29.93 7.49
CA ASP A 62 -10.78 -29.99 8.81
C ASP A 62 -10.05 -28.68 9.24
N ASP A 63 -9.91 -27.67 8.37
CA ASP A 63 -9.13 -26.43 8.61
C ASP A 63 -10.06 -25.26 8.99
N THR A 64 -10.28 -25.10 10.30
CA THR A 64 -11.27 -24.17 10.87
C THR A 64 -10.67 -22.82 11.29
N ARG A 65 -9.70 -22.30 10.53
CA ARG A 65 -8.99 -21.06 10.88
C ARG A 65 -9.74 -19.82 10.42
N GLU A 66 -9.78 -18.80 11.27
CA GLU A 66 -10.47 -17.54 10.97
C GLU A 66 -9.51 -16.49 10.39
N ILE A 67 -9.92 -15.81 9.31
CA ILE A 67 -9.21 -14.64 8.78
C ILE A 67 -9.88 -13.39 9.35
N VAL A 68 -9.10 -12.46 9.90
CA VAL A 68 -9.62 -11.15 10.36
C VAL A 68 -8.99 -10.01 9.58
N CYS A 69 -9.83 -9.21 8.93
CA CYS A 69 -9.41 -8.05 8.14
C CYS A 69 -9.74 -6.77 8.90
N TRP A 70 -8.72 -6.02 9.32
CA TRP A 70 -8.86 -4.71 9.97
C TRP A 70 -8.39 -3.59 9.03
N GLY A 71 -9.18 -2.54 8.89
CA GLY A 71 -8.79 -1.42 8.04
C GLY A 71 -9.83 -0.30 7.93
N ASP A 72 -9.63 0.56 6.94
CA ASP A 72 -10.48 1.71 6.67
C ASP A 72 -11.64 1.38 5.69
N SER A 73 -12.11 2.36 4.91
CA SER A 73 -13.13 2.16 3.87
C SER A 73 -12.73 1.14 2.80
N MET A 74 -11.42 0.96 2.57
CA MET A 74 -10.83 0.02 1.61
C MET A 74 -10.85 -1.44 2.09
N THR A 75 -10.98 -1.66 3.40
CA THR A 75 -11.34 -2.97 3.99
C THR A 75 -12.84 -3.13 4.11
N GLN A 76 -13.56 -2.08 4.52
CA GLN A 76 -15.03 -2.10 4.62
C GLN A 76 -15.67 -2.51 3.28
N GLY A 77 -15.18 -1.96 2.16
CA GLY A 77 -15.66 -2.24 0.81
C GLY A 77 -16.50 -1.11 0.20
N VAL A 78 -16.27 0.14 0.61
CA VAL A 78 -16.97 1.31 0.03
C VAL A 78 -16.77 1.34 -1.48
N GLY A 79 -17.82 1.58 -2.26
CA GLY A 79 -17.79 1.60 -3.72
C GLY A 79 -18.00 0.22 -4.40
N ALA A 80 -18.09 -0.88 -3.63
CA ALA A 80 -18.38 -2.20 -4.19
C ALA A 80 -19.78 -2.30 -4.84
N ASP A 81 -20.70 -1.40 -4.53
CA ASP A 81 -22.07 -1.36 -5.05
C ASP A 81 -22.23 -0.57 -6.37
N ASP A 82 -21.21 0.18 -6.81
CA ASP A 82 -21.24 0.97 -8.05
C ASP A 82 -21.07 0.16 -9.35
N ASP A 83 -20.58 -1.09 -9.28
CA ASP A 83 -20.71 -2.07 -10.39
C ASP A 83 -21.68 -3.21 -10.01
N PRO A 84 -23.00 -2.98 -10.12
CA PRO A 84 -24.04 -3.96 -9.81
C PRO A 84 -24.20 -5.04 -10.90
N GLY A 85 -23.21 -5.19 -11.78
CA GLY A 85 -23.11 -6.19 -12.84
C GLY A 85 -21.67 -6.65 -13.06
N ALA A 86 -20.87 -6.71 -11.98
CA ALA A 86 -19.45 -7.01 -11.96
C ALA A 86 -19.15 -8.50 -12.23
N LEU A 87 -19.49 -8.96 -13.44
CA LEU A 87 -19.16 -10.30 -13.92
C LEU A 87 -17.72 -10.32 -14.45
N VAL A 88 -16.84 -11.11 -13.83
CA VAL A 88 -15.47 -11.39 -14.30
C VAL A 88 -15.43 -12.76 -14.97
N SER A 89 -14.67 -12.88 -16.06
CA SER A 89 -14.57 -14.14 -16.80
C SER A 89 -13.53 -15.04 -16.19
N LEU A 90 -13.96 -16.25 -15.89
CA LEU A 90 -13.10 -17.37 -15.56
C LEU A 90 -12.61 -18.03 -16.87
N ALA A 91 -11.60 -18.91 -16.81
CA ALA A 91 -11.02 -19.58 -17.99
C ALA A 91 -11.51 -21.02 -18.23
N ASP A 92 -12.51 -21.46 -17.45
CA ASP A 92 -13.53 -22.40 -17.92
C ASP A 92 -14.67 -21.71 -18.72
N ASP A 93 -14.51 -20.40 -18.99
CA ASP A 93 -15.48 -19.49 -19.62
C ASP A 93 -16.80 -19.28 -18.83
N GLU A 94 -16.85 -19.70 -17.56
CA GLU A 94 -17.94 -19.33 -16.65
C GLU A 94 -17.79 -17.88 -16.15
N LEU A 95 -18.89 -17.28 -15.69
CA LEU A 95 -18.92 -15.91 -15.17
C LEU A 95 -19.05 -15.93 -13.65
N TYR A 96 -18.03 -15.44 -12.96
CA TYR A 96 -18.08 -15.18 -11.53
C TYR A 96 -18.65 -13.79 -11.29
N ASP A 97 -19.66 -13.70 -10.41
CA ASP A 97 -20.29 -12.45 -10.02
C ASP A 97 -19.58 -11.86 -8.80
N THR A 98 -18.90 -10.73 -8.98
CA THR A 98 -18.24 -9.98 -7.89
C THR A 98 -19.11 -8.84 -7.36
N SER A 99 -20.32 -8.62 -7.91
CA SER A 99 -21.14 -7.44 -7.63
C SER A 99 -21.40 -7.29 -6.13
N TYR A 100 -21.28 -6.07 -5.61
CA TYR A 100 -21.45 -5.74 -4.18
C TYR A 100 -20.46 -6.40 -3.22
N GLN A 101 -19.38 -7.05 -3.69
CA GLN A 101 -18.43 -7.77 -2.81
C GLN A 101 -17.20 -6.92 -2.44
N SER A 102 -16.92 -6.84 -1.14
CA SER A 102 -15.66 -6.31 -0.60
C SER A 102 -14.53 -7.33 -0.71
N TYR A 103 -13.25 -6.89 -0.60
CA TYR A 103 -12.13 -7.85 -0.72
C TYR A 103 -12.15 -8.95 0.36
N PRO A 104 -12.56 -8.72 1.63
CA PRO A 104 -12.69 -9.80 2.61
C PRO A 104 -13.76 -10.84 2.23
N GLN A 105 -14.87 -10.41 1.62
CA GLN A 105 -15.94 -11.31 1.17
C GLN A 105 -15.50 -12.16 -0.04
N VAL A 106 -14.74 -11.57 -0.97
CA VAL A 106 -14.10 -12.34 -2.04
C VAL A 106 -13.04 -13.29 -1.45
N LEU A 107 -12.21 -12.83 -0.51
CA LEU A 107 -11.16 -13.65 0.10
C LEU A 107 -11.71 -14.88 0.84
N SER A 108 -12.84 -14.75 1.56
CA SER A 108 -13.55 -15.91 2.13
C SER A 108 -13.96 -16.90 1.05
N GLN A 109 -14.49 -16.43 -0.08
CA GLN A 109 -14.85 -17.29 -1.20
C GLN A 109 -13.64 -17.92 -1.90
N LEU A 110 -12.48 -17.23 -1.97
CA LEU A 110 -11.27 -17.80 -2.56
C LEU A 110 -10.56 -18.80 -1.63
N THR A 111 -10.62 -18.60 -0.31
CA THR A 111 -9.97 -19.48 0.69
C THR A 111 -10.87 -20.61 1.19
N GLY A 112 -12.18 -20.40 1.24
CA GLY A 112 -13.12 -21.25 1.98
C GLY A 112 -13.03 -21.12 3.50
N LEU A 113 -12.29 -20.12 4.01
CA LEU A 113 -12.20 -19.81 5.44
C LEU A 113 -13.21 -18.72 5.81
N ASP A 114 -13.73 -18.78 7.04
CA ASP A 114 -14.55 -17.71 7.60
C ASP A 114 -13.69 -16.44 7.72
N THR A 115 -14.16 -15.34 7.14
CA THR A 115 -13.43 -14.06 7.07
C THR A 115 -14.26 -12.93 7.64
N TYR A 116 -13.74 -12.27 8.66
CA TYR A 116 -14.37 -11.15 9.37
C TYR A 116 -13.86 -9.81 8.81
N ASN A 117 -14.77 -8.84 8.69
CA ASN A 117 -14.50 -7.55 8.07
C ASN A 117 -14.70 -6.41 9.07
N PHE A 118 -13.61 -6.06 9.77
CA PHE A 118 -13.54 -4.97 10.74
C PHE A 118 -13.04 -3.69 10.07
N GLY A 119 -13.61 -3.38 8.90
CA GLY A 119 -13.33 -2.19 8.12
C GLY A 119 -14.25 -1.02 8.51
N VAL A 120 -13.68 0.12 8.87
CA VAL A 120 -14.44 1.32 9.29
C VAL A 120 -14.09 2.51 8.40
N ALA A 121 -15.05 2.95 7.58
CA ALA A 121 -14.85 4.08 6.67
C ALA A 121 -14.52 5.39 7.40
N GLY A 122 -13.49 6.10 6.90
CA GLY A 122 -12.96 7.34 7.47
C GLY A 122 -12.01 7.16 8.65
N ALA A 123 -11.91 5.97 9.24
CA ALA A 123 -11.06 5.73 10.41
C ALA A 123 -9.56 5.85 10.09
N THR A 124 -8.86 6.48 11.02
CA THR A 124 -7.40 6.61 11.02
C THR A 124 -6.71 5.31 11.47
N SER A 125 -5.41 5.22 11.19
CA SER A 125 -4.59 4.09 11.65
C SER A 125 -4.58 3.91 13.16
N GLU A 126 -4.56 5.00 13.93
CA GLU A 126 -4.68 4.92 15.38
C GLU A 126 -6.06 4.42 15.81
N GLU A 127 -7.16 4.96 15.27
CA GLU A 127 -8.51 4.55 15.67
C GLU A 127 -8.75 3.06 15.43
N ILE A 128 -8.27 2.52 14.31
CA ILE A 128 -8.37 1.10 13.97
C ILE A 128 -7.53 0.25 14.94
N ALA A 129 -6.31 0.69 15.29
CA ALA A 129 -5.47 0.03 16.28
C ALA A 129 -6.04 0.13 17.72
N VAL A 130 -6.79 1.19 18.05
CA VAL A 130 -7.53 1.32 19.31
C VAL A 130 -8.77 0.41 19.32
N MET A 131 -9.50 0.29 18.21
CA MET A 131 -10.67 -0.60 18.11
C MET A 131 -10.29 -2.08 18.24
N GLN A 132 -9.13 -2.49 17.70
CA GLN A 132 -8.56 -3.84 17.95
C GLN A 132 -8.02 -4.01 19.40
N GLY A 133 -7.91 -2.92 20.17
CA GLY A 133 -7.30 -2.91 21.49
C GLY A 133 -5.78 -3.15 21.47
N ALA A 134 -5.11 -2.83 20.36
CA ALA A 134 -3.65 -2.82 20.25
C ALA A 134 -3.04 -1.54 20.86
N LEU A 135 -3.74 -0.42 20.71
CA LEU A 135 -3.45 0.84 21.38
C LEU A 135 -4.49 1.15 22.47
N PRO A 136 -4.10 1.84 23.56
CA PRO A 136 -5.03 2.24 24.60
C PRO A 136 -5.80 3.50 24.20
N TRP A 137 -7.12 3.52 24.42
CA TRP A 137 -8.04 4.66 24.21
C TRP A 137 -7.54 6.07 24.58
N ALA A 138 -6.59 6.16 25.50
CA ALA A 138 -5.97 7.41 25.93
C ALA A 138 -4.93 7.98 24.95
N THR A 139 -4.63 7.33 23.81
CA THR A 139 -3.83 7.92 22.73
C THR A 139 -4.62 9.01 22.02
N LEU A 140 -5.86 8.69 21.58
CA LEU A 140 -6.81 9.57 20.88
C LEU A 140 -7.13 10.88 21.64
N ASP A 141 -6.92 10.88 22.96
CA ASP A 141 -7.14 12.03 23.85
C ASP A 141 -5.93 13.00 23.91
N ASN A 142 -4.76 12.66 23.35
CA ASN A 142 -3.59 13.55 23.30
C ASN A 142 -3.56 14.42 22.03
N ASP A 143 -4.06 13.91 20.91
CA ASP A 143 -3.98 14.59 19.60
C ASP A 143 -4.76 15.92 19.56
N GLY A 144 -5.67 16.13 20.52
CA GLY A 144 -6.35 17.42 20.75
C GLY A 144 -5.53 18.49 21.48
N ALA A 145 -4.23 18.27 21.77
CA ALA A 145 -3.46 19.10 22.71
C ALA A 145 -2.37 20.01 22.10
N ASP A 146 -1.93 19.83 20.85
CA ASP A 146 -0.78 20.58 20.28
C ASP A 146 -1.15 21.40 19.02
N ALA A 147 -2.10 22.33 19.20
CA ALA A 147 -2.53 23.28 18.16
C ALA A 147 -2.59 24.75 18.64
N THR A 148 -1.90 25.09 19.73
CA THR A 148 -1.74 26.48 20.20
C THR A 148 -0.27 26.89 20.24
N SER A 149 0.19 27.53 19.16
CA SER A 149 1.56 28.05 19.07
C SER A 149 1.82 29.17 20.10
N ASP A 150 2.73 28.92 21.04
CA ASP A 150 3.22 29.90 22.02
C ASP A 150 3.63 31.21 21.34
N SER A 151 2.93 32.30 21.66
CA SER A 151 3.30 33.66 21.24
C SER A 151 2.97 34.74 22.29
N ASP A 152 2.93 34.36 23.57
CA ASP A 152 2.95 35.30 24.68
C ASP A 152 4.33 35.96 24.82
N ASP A 153 4.38 37.29 24.68
CA ASP A 153 4.71 38.25 25.76
C ASP A 153 5.25 39.61 25.21
N LYS A 154 4.66 40.71 25.71
CA LYS A 154 5.06 42.16 25.57
C LYS A 154 4.85 42.84 24.20
N GLY A 155 4.21 44.01 24.11
CA GLY A 155 3.52 44.79 25.17
C GLY A 155 3.44 46.30 24.87
N GLU A 156 2.63 47.01 25.67
CA GLU A 156 2.50 48.48 25.79
C GLU A 156 1.76 49.26 24.66
N ASN A 157 0.44 49.40 24.85
CA ASN A 157 -0.36 50.64 24.85
C ASN A 157 -0.16 51.75 23.79
N ASP A 158 -1.25 52.14 23.10
CA ASP A 158 -1.66 53.56 22.96
C ASP A 158 -3.21 53.67 22.83
N ASP A 159 -3.79 54.83 23.15
CA ASP A 159 -5.24 55.04 23.27
C ASP A 159 -5.91 55.61 21.99
N SER A 160 -7.12 55.15 21.64
CA SER A 160 -8.14 55.99 20.96
C SER A 160 -9.56 55.43 21.03
N ASP A 161 -10.54 56.27 21.41
CA ASP A 161 -11.96 55.92 21.49
C ASP A 161 -12.63 55.62 20.12
N THR A 162 -13.49 54.58 20.08
CA THR A 162 -14.71 54.59 19.26
C THR A 162 -15.86 53.83 19.93
N ASP A 163 -16.97 54.51 20.20
CA ASP A 163 -18.22 53.87 20.66
C ASP A 163 -18.83 52.94 19.58
N ALA A 164 -19.08 51.69 19.94
CA ALA A 164 -20.01 50.79 19.25
C ALA A 164 -20.73 49.91 20.30
N PRO A 165 -22.02 49.57 20.11
CA PRO A 165 -22.78 48.82 21.10
C PRO A 165 -22.33 47.35 21.17
N ALA A 166 -22.49 46.73 22.35
CA ALA A 166 -22.28 45.30 22.52
C ALA A 166 -23.34 44.50 21.75
N ASP A 167 -22.89 43.57 20.91
CA ASP A 167 -23.72 42.59 20.23
C ASP A 167 -23.59 41.26 21.00
N GLU A 168 -24.48 41.03 21.97
CA GLU A 168 -24.49 39.83 22.83
C GLU A 168 -25.09 38.61 22.10
N ASP A 169 -24.61 38.31 20.89
CA ASP A 169 -25.03 37.15 20.07
C ASP A 169 -23.88 36.59 19.19
N ALA A 170 -22.63 36.73 19.64
CA ALA A 170 -21.53 35.95 19.09
C ALA A 170 -21.72 34.47 19.48
N PRO A 171 -21.78 33.52 18.52
CA PRO A 171 -21.83 32.11 18.85
C PRO A 171 -20.57 31.71 19.61
N ALA A 172 -20.72 30.83 20.60
CA ALA A 172 -19.55 30.24 21.25
C ALA A 172 -18.74 29.45 20.21
N ASP A 173 -17.43 29.61 20.27
CA ASP A 173 -16.48 28.77 19.53
C ASP A 173 -16.46 27.39 20.22
N GLU A 174 -17.47 26.57 19.94
CA GLU A 174 -17.49 25.15 20.30
C GLU A 174 -16.50 24.42 19.39
N GLY A 175 -15.22 24.54 19.76
CA GLY A 175 -14.07 24.05 19.01
C GLY A 175 -14.30 22.64 18.49
N GLU A 176 -14.28 22.53 17.16
CA GLU A 176 -14.72 21.37 16.39
C GLU A 176 -14.00 20.11 16.87
N GLN A 177 -14.72 19.27 17.63
CA GLN A 177 -14.15 18.05 18.20
C GLN A 177 -13.74 17.13 17.04
N PRO A 178 -12.53 16.54 17.07
CA PRO A 178 -12.09 15.65 15.99
C PRO A 178 -13.11 14.53 15.81
N ILE A 179 -13.53 14.31 14.56
CA ILE A 179 -14.53 13.31 14.22
C ILE A 179 -13.92 11.93 14.47
N ARG A 180 -14.31 11.29 15.58
CA ARG A 180 -13.85 9.96 15.96
C ARG A 180 -14.69 8.87 15.29
N HIS A 181 -14.06 8.04 14.45
CA HIS A 181 -14.64 6.93 13.69
C HIS A 181 -14.55 5.62 14.48
N ILE A 182 -15.12 5.61 15.68
CA ILE A 182 -15.16 4.44 16.55
C ILE A 182 -16.53 3.77 16.44
N ASP A 183 -16.56 2.53 15.98
CA ASP A 183 -17.76 1.69 15.92
C ASP A 183 -17.76 0.66 17.05
N PRO A 184 -18.65 0.77 18.05
CA PRO A 184 -18.72 -0.19 19.16
C PRO A 184 -19.10 -1.62 18.74
N GLU A 185 -19.85 -1.81 17.65
CA GLU A 185 -20.22 -3.15 17.19
C GLU A 185 -18.98 -3.87 16.60
N VAL A 186 -18.10 -3.13 15.92
CA VAL A 186 -16.79 -3.63 15.45
C VAL A 186 -15.81 -3.92 16.60
N VAL A 187 -15.85 -3.12 17.68
CA VAL A 187 -15.05 -3.40 18.88
C VAL A 187 -15.53 -4.67 19.59
N ASP A 188 -16.84 -4.80 19.82
CA ASP A 188 -17.41 -5.96 20.51
C ASP A 188 -17.19 -7.26 19.69
N GLU A 189 -17.44 -7.25 18.36
CA GLU A 189 -17.14 -8.42 17.51
C GLU A 189 -15.63 -8.71 17.40
N GLY A 190 -14.78 -7.69 17.41
CA GLY A 190 -13.32 -7.82 17.38
C GLY A 190 -12.71 -8.38 18.67
N GLU A 191 -13.38 -8.24 19.82
CA GLU A 191 -13.00 -8.96 21.05
C GLU A 191 -13.43 -10.45 21.02
N GLU A 192 -14.51 -10.79 20.31
CA GLU A 192 -14.93 -12.19 20.13
C GLU A 192 -14.10 -12.92 19.04
N HIS A 193 -13.68 -12.22 17.98
CA HIS A 193 -12.96 -12.78 16.82
C HIS A 193 -11.57 -12.15 16.64
N THR A 194 -10.56 -12.75 17.28
CA THR A 194 -9.14 -12.35 17.15
C THR A 194 -8.42 -12.93 15.93
N GLY A 195 -8.98 -13.98 15.31
CA GLY A 195 -8.44 -14.64 14.12
C GLY A 195 -7.23 -15.56 14.36
N ASP A 196 -6.97 -16.42 13.38
CA ASP A 196 -5.71 -17.16 13.23
C ASP A 196 -4.79 -16.49 12.20
N ILE A 197 -5.36 -15.76 11.23
CA ILE A 197 -4.65 -15.07 10.16
C ILE A 197 -5.10 -13.60 10.10
N LEU A 198 -4.14 -12.67 10.15
CA LEU A 198 -4.42 -11.23 10.21
C LEU A 198 -4.18 -10.54 8.85
N VAL A 199 -5.11 -9.71 8.40
CA VAL A 199 -4.92 -8.80 7.26
C VAL A 199 -5.13 -7.36 7.72
N LEU A 200 -4.14 -6.50 7.51
CA LEU A 200 -4.18 -5.09 7.92
C LEU A 200 -4.06 -4.14 6.72
N GLU A 201 -4.88 -3.09 6.70
CA GLU A 201 -4.80 -1.99 5.73
C GLU A 201 -5.20 -0.68 6.42
N ILE A 202 -4.19 0.09 6.87
CA ILE A 202 -4.41 1.31 7.66
C ILE A 202 -3.49 2.46 7.23
N GLY A 203 -3.95 3.69 7.48
CA GLY A 203 -3.15 4.91 7.42
C GLY A 203 -3.53 5.92 6.33
N SER A 204 -4.42 5.57 5.39
CA SER A 204 -4.89 6.47 4.31
C SER A 204 -5.47 7.78 4.86
N ASN A 205 -6.29 7.67 5.92
CA ASN A 205 -6.91 8.80 6.63
C ASN A 205 -5.98 9.51 7.64
N GLY A 206 -4.73 9.06 7.80
CA GLY A 206 -3.79 9.58 8.80
C GLY A 206 -3.82 8.83 10.14
N GLY A 207 -3.54 9.56 11.23
CA GLY A 207 -3.29 9.02 12.58
C GLY A 207 -1.83 8.64 12.86
N TRP A 208 -0.87 9.20 12.11
CA TRP A 208 0.57 8.87 12.21
C TRP A 208 1.52 10.04 11.90
N ASP A 209 1.00 11.29 11.89
CA ASP A 209 1.74 12.56 11.77
C ASP A 209 2.75 12.72 10.62
N GLY A 210 2.68 11.88 9.59
CA GLY A 210 3.66 11.87 8.50
C GLY A 210 4.98 11.17 8.85
N ASP A 211 5.12 10.54 10.02
CA ASP A 211 6.25 9.68 10.36
C ASP A 211 5.91 8.20 10.11
N TYR A 212 6.46 7.64 9.02
CA TYR A 212 6.27 6.23 8.69
C TYR A 212 6.66 5.27 9.83
N GLN A 213 7.57 5.65 10.74
CA GLN A 213 7.94 4.80 11.86
C GLN A 213 6.79 4.66 12.89
N VAL A 214 5.98 5.71 13.09
CA VAL A 214 4.76 5.65 13.93
C VAL A 214 3.78 4.65 13.32
N LEU A 215 3.48 4.79 12.03
CA LEU A 215 2.58 3.87 11.31
C LEU A 215 3.10 2.42 11.33
N ILE A 216 4.39 2.21 11.12
CA ILE A 216 5.03 0.89 11.21
C ILE A 216 4.90 0.29 12.62
N ASP A 217 5.02 1.09 13.68
CA ASP A 217 4.87 0.62 15.05
C ASP A 217 3.40 0.40 15.45
N GLN A 218 2.43 1.11 14.85
CA GLN A 218 1.00 0.79 14.93
C GLN A 218 0.69 -0.57 14.29
N TYR A 219 1.15 -0.80 13.06
CA TYR A 219 1.05 -2.12 12.39
C TYR A 219 1.67 -3.24 13.25
N ARG A 220 2.83 -3.02 13.86
CA ARG A 220 3.48 -3.98 14.78
C ARG A 220 2.65 -4.23 16.04
N ALA A 221 2.12 -3.18 16.66
CA ALA A 221 1.27 -3.31 17.85
C ALA A 221 0.02 -4.17 17.54
N MET A 222 -0.57 -4.02 16.35
CA MET A 222 -1.72 -4.84 15.91
C MET A 222 -1.36 -6.32 15.68
N ILE A 223 -0.19 -6.61 15.12
CA ILE A 223 0.32 -7.99 14.98
C ILE A 223 0.61 -8.61 16.35
N ASP A 224 1.33 -7.88 17.22
CA ASP A 224 1.63 -8.31 18.60
C ASP A 224 0.35 -8.50 19.44
N ARG A 225 -0.72 -7.75 19.14
CA ARG A 225 -2.03 -7.83 19.80
C ARG A 225 -2.86 -9.04 19.37
N SER A 226 -2.85 -9.41 18.08
CA SER A 226 -3.56 -10.62 17.63
C SER A 226 -2.80 -11.89 18.04
N GLY A 227 -1.47 -11.87 17.97
CA GLY A 227 -0.63 -13.05 18.18
C GLY A 227 -0.60 -14.02 16.98
N CYS A 228 -1.03 -13.57 15.80
CA CYS A 228 -0.96 -14.34 14.56
C CYS A 228 0.47 -14.35 14.01
N ASP A 229 1.09 -15.53 13.87
CA ASP A 229 2.32 -15.69 13.08
C ASP A 229 2.05 -15.45 11.56
N ASP A 230 0.83 -15.80 11.10
CA ASP A 230 0.36 -15.60 9.73
C ASP A 230 -0.30 -14.21 9.59
N TYR A 231 0.33 -13.27 8.88
CA TYR A 231 -0.22 -11.93 8.65
C TYR A 231 0.16 -11.30 7.31
N LEU A 232 -0.69 -10.42 6.79
CA LEU A 232 -0.49 -9.63 5.56
C LEU A 232 -0.72 -8.14 5.81
N ILE A 233 0.16 -7.31 5.25
CA ILE A 233 0.01 -5.84 5.23
C ILE A 233 -0.34 -5.41 3.81
N LEU A 234 -1.48 -4.75 3.63
CA LEU A 234 -1.86 -4.17 2.35
C LEU A 234 -1.38 -2.71 2.30
N GLY A 235 -0.64 -2.37 1.26
CA GLY A 235 -0.27 -0.98 1.00
C GLY A 235 -1.45 -0.19 0.46
N ASP A 236 -1.36 1.13 0.66
CA ASP A 236 -2.26 2.14 0.14
C ASP A 236 -2.64 1.92 -1.35
N THR A 237 -3.84 2.39 -1.70
CA THR A 237 -4.41 2.32 -3.05
C THR A 237 -4.83 3.69 -3.59
N ASP A 238 -4.59 4.79 -2.88
CA ASP A 238 -4.68 6.14 -3.45
C ASP A 238 -3.69 6.34 -4.62
N ASP A 239 -3.88 7.41 -5.38
CA ASP A 239 -2.88 7.82 -6.37
C ASP A 239 -1.72 8.56 -5.66
N PRO A 240 -0.47 8.54 -6.19
CA PRO A 240 0.68 9.12 -5.50
C PRO A 240 0.46 10.59 -5.13
N GLY A 241 0.57 10.91 -3.84
CA GLY A 241 0.33 12.27 -3.32
C GLY A 241 -1.14 12.73 -3.29
N THR A 242 -2.12 11.81 -3.30
CA THR A 242 -3.53 12.15 -3.00
C THR A 242 -4.02 11.66 -1.64
N SER A 243 -3.28 10.79 -0.95
CA SER A 243 -3.68 10.25 0.36
C SER A 243 -3.61 11.29 1.49
N VAL A 244 -4.52 11.21 2.45
CA VAL A 244 -4.68 12.21 3.52
C VAL A 244 -3.57 12.09 4.58
N GLY A 245 -3.16 10.87 4.91
CA GLY A 245 -2.12 10.61 5.90
C GLY A 245 -0.71 11.02 5.48
N ASP A 246 -0.39 10.91 4.18
CA ASP A 246 0.95 11.20 3.66
C ASP A 246 1.01 12.54 2.91
N THR A 247 0.95 13.62 3.68
CA THR A 247 1.15 15.00 3.17
C THR A 247 2.57 15.28 2.64
N SER A 248 3.51 14.32 2.76
CA SER A 248 4.88 14.44 2.24
C SER A 248 5.02 13.96 0.78
N GLN A 249 4.09 13.12 0.31
CA GLN A 249 4.08 12.63 -1.06
C GLN A 249 3.70 13.72 -2.07
N VAL A 250 4.15 13.52 -3.30
CA VAL A 250 3.80 14.36 -4.46
C VAL A 250 3.45 13.46 -5.66
N PRO A 251 2.52 13.88 -6.54
CA PRO A 251 2.23 13.16 -7.77
C PRO A 251 3.45 12.96 -8.66
N PHE A 252 3.55 11.77 -9.24
CA PHE A 252 4.60 11.44 -10.21
C PHE A 252 4.38 12.20 -11.53
N THR A 253 5.46 12.71 -12.13
CA THR A 253 5.38 13.60 -13.31
C THR A 253 5.93 13.02 -14.63
N ASP A 254 6.88 12.08 -14.58
CA ASP A 254 7.71 11.68 -15.73
C ASP A 254 7.88 10.16 -15.86
N ASP A 255 6.81 9.44 -16.23
CA ASP A 255 6.84 8.01 -16.62
C ASP A 255 7.50 7.08 -15.56
N TYR A 256 7.23 7.34 -14.28
CA TYR A 256 7.83 6.66 -13.12
C TYR A 256 7.14 5.33 -12.78
N ALA A 257 6.88 4.47 -13.77
CA ALA A 257 6.06 3.27 -13.57
C ALA A 257 6.77 1.94 -13.86
N PRO A 258 6.57 0.90 -13.02
CA PRO A 258 5.88 0.90 -11.72
C PRO A 258 6.87 1.16 -10.58
N ARG A 259 7.06 2.42 -10.18
CA ARG A 259 7.90 2.82 -9.04
C ARG A 259 7.10 2.84 -7.73
N GLU A 260 7.79 2.54 -6.64
CA GLU A 260 7.26 2.66 -5.28
C GLU A 260 7.27 4.11 -4.77
N THR A 261 6.32 4.44 -3.91
CA THR A 261 6.35 5.67 -3.09
C THR A 261 7.31 5.51 -1.90
N SER A 262 7.60 6.60 -1.18
CA SER A 262 8.39 6.55 0.06
C SER A 262 7.70 5.70 1.14
N TRP A 263 6.37 5.81 1.24
CA TRP A 263 5.54 5.03 2.14
C TRP A 263 5.60 3.52 1.82
N GLU A 264 5.38 3.15 0.56
CA GLU A 264 5.47 1.76 0.11
C GLU A 264 6.88 1.17 0.30
N THR A 265 7.91 1.98 0.06
CA THR A 265 9.31 1.63 0.34
C THR A 265 9.50 1.30 1.81
N ALA A 266 8.98 2.14 2.72
CA ALA A 266 9.09 1.96 4.16
C ALA A 266 8.33 0.69 4.64
N LEU A 267 7.09 0.46 4.18
CA LEU A 267 6.34 -0.74 4.53
C LEU A 267 6.98 -2.03 3.97
N ARG A 268 7.50 -1.99 2.73
CA ARG A 268 8.25 -3.12 2.15
C ARG A 268 9.52 -3.41 2.95
N GLU A 269 10.23 -2.40 3.42
CA GLU A 269 11.46 -2.60 4.22
C GLU A 269 11.18 -3.03 5.65
N ALA A 270 10.01 -2.65 6.22
CA ALA A 270 9.58 -3.06 7.56
C ALA A 270 9.02 -4.49 7.61
N PHE A 271 8.23 -4.91 6.61
CA PHE A 271 7.45 -6.16 6.63
C PHE A 271 7.82 -7.16 5.52
N GLY A 272 8.65 -6.76 4.56
CA GLY A 272 9.21 -7.65 3.54
C GLY A 272 8.14 -8.40 2.75
N ASP A 273 8.21 -9.72 2.77
CA ASP A 273 7.31 -10.59 2.01
C ASP A 273 5.87 -10.68 2.58
N HIS A 274 5.60 -10.07 3.74
CA HIS A 274 4.24 -9.87 4.26
C HIS A 274 3.54 -8.63 3.64
N PHE A 275 4.30 -7.70 3.05
CA PHE A 275 3.76 -6.47 2.45
C PHE A 275 3.34 -6.65 1.00
N ILE A 276 2.08 -6.34 0.70
CA ILE A 276 1.53 -6.27 -0.66
C ILE A 276 1.42 -4.80 -1.06
N ASN A 277 2.33 -4.33 -1.90
CA ASN A 277 2.18 -3.04 -2.57
C ASN A 277 0.97 -3.10 -3.53
N MET A 278 -0.22 -2.71 -3.02
CA MET A 278 -1.49 -2.98 -3.66
C MET A 278 -1.71 -2.08 -4.88
N ARG A 279 -1.39 -0.78 -4.78
CA ARG A 279 -1.35 0.15 -5.92
C ARG A 279 -0.54 -0.41 -7.08
N VAL A 280 0.72 -0.82 -6.85
CA VAL A 280 1.57 -1.40 -7.90
C VAL A 280 1.03 -2.73 -8.44
N PHE A 281 0.41 -3.58 -7.61
CA PHE A 281 -0.22 -4.81 -8.08
C PHE A 281 -1.42 -4.53 -9.00
N LEU A 282 -2.34 -3.66 -8.58
CA LEU A 282 -3.55 -3.31 -9.34
C LEU A 282 -3.22 -2.60 -10.66
N ILE A 283 -2.16 -1.78 -10.71
CA ILE A 283 -1.63 -1.19 -11.95
C ILE A 283 -1.10 -2.25 -12.91
N LYS A 284 -0.37 -3.25 -12.42
CA LYS A 284 0.23 -4.31 -13.26
C LYS A 284 -0.79 -5.34 -13.73
N HIS A 285 -1.71 -5.75 -12.87
CA HIS A 285 -2.51 -6.97 -13.05
C HIS A 285 -4.03 -6.75 -12.88
N GLY A 286 -4.48 -5.65 -12.28
CA GLY A 286 -5.89 -5.48 -11.91
C GLY A 286 -6.83 -5.58 -13.10
N LEU A 287 -6.53 -4.87 -14.19
CA LEU A 287 -7.32 -4.95 -15.44
C LEU A 287 -7.36 -6.36 -16.03
N GLU A 288 -6.25 -7.10 -16.00
CA GLU A 288 -6.16 -8.49 -16.48
C GLU A 288 -7.06 -9.42 -15.63
N ILE A 289 -6.92 -9.34 -14.30
CA ILE A 289 -7.68 -10.15 -13.34
C ILE A 289 -9.19 -9.87 -13.44
N SER A 290 -9.57 -8.60 -13.64
CA SER A 290 -10.97 -8.17 -13.80
C SER A 290 -11.58 -8.47 -15.19
N GLY A 291 -10.81 -9.05 -16.12
CA GLY A 291 -11.24 -9.32 -17.50
C GLY A 291 -11.43 -8.08 -18.38
N LEU A 292 -10.82 -6.96 -18.00
CA LEU A 292 -10.98 -5.65 -18.64
C LEU A 292 -9.90 -5.40 -19.71
N THR A 293 -10.24 -4.65 -20.75
CA THR A 293 -9.28 -4.26 -21.79
C THR A 293 -8.66 -2.90 -21.44
N PRO A 294 -7.32 -2.77 -21.33
CA PRO A 294 -6.67 -1.50 -21.07
C PRO A 294 -6.92 -0.48 -22.19
N THR A 295 -7.28 0.74 -21.80
CA THR A 295 -7.44 1.90 -22.68
C THR A 295 -6.13 2.71 -22.77
N PRO A 296 -6.01 3.66 -23.73
CA PRO A 296 -4.90 4.59 -23.75
C PRO A 296 -4.83 5.52 -22.52
N GLU A 297 -5.93 5.70 -21.78
CA GLU A 297 -5.96 6.47 -20.54
C GLU A 297 -5.36 5.65 -19.39
N ASP A 298 -5.73 4.37 -19.25
CA ASP A 298 -5.12 3.47 -18.25
C ASP A 298 -3.60 3.34 -18.45
N VAL A 299 -3.13 3.35 -19.71
CA VAL A 299 -1.69 3.34 -20.04
C VAL A 299 -1.01 4.68 -19.75
N ALA A 300 -1.74 5.79 -19.60
CA ALA A 300 -1.21 7.07 -19.18
C ALA A 300 -1.24 7.20 -17.64
N ASP A 301 -2.35 6.86 -17.01
CA ASP A 301 -2.53 6.82 -15.55
C ASP A 301 -1.48 5.89 -14.90
N ALA A 302 -1.32 4.67 -15.43
CA ALA A 302 -0.33 3.71 -14.94
C ALA A 302 1.10 4.28 -14.93
N ARG A 303 1.46 5.13 -15.90
CA ARG A 303 2.78 5.79 -16.00
C ARG A 303 3.03 6.86 -14.93
N LEU A 304 1.94 7.44 -14.41
CA LEU A 304 1.96 8.35 -13.27
C LEU A 304 1.78 7.60 -11.95
N GLY A 305 1.75 6.27 -11.97
CA GLY A 305 1.52 5.45 -10.79
C GLY A 305 0.07 5.47 -10.29
N CYS A 306 -0.88 5.95 -11.10
CA CYS A 306 -2.30 5.97 -10.77
C CYS A 306 -2.97 4.63 -11.09
N ILE A 307 -3.93 4.20 -10.27
CA ILE A 307 -4.72 2.99 -10.56
C ILE A 307 -5.73 3.30 -11.67
N SER A 308 -5.93 2.35 -12.59
CA SER A 308 -6.94 2.43 -13.64
C SER A 308 -8.32 2.83 -13.08
N LYS A 309 -8.92 3.86 -13.69
CA LYS A 309 -10.27 4.33 -13.35
C LYS A 309 -11.36 3.27 -13.64
N GLN A 310 -11.06 2.24 -14.46
CA GLN A 310 -11.98 1.10 -14.65
C GLN A 310 -12.09 0.20 -13.39
N LEU A 311 -11.17 0.33 -12.43
CA LEU A 311 -11.15 -0.41 -11.16
C LEU A 311 -11.65 0.41 -9.96
N ARG A 312 -11.89 1.73 -10.13
CA ARG A 312 -12.39 2.62 -9.08
C ARG A 312 -13.92 2.83 -9.17
N SER A 313 -14.52 3.19 -8.04
CA SER A 313 -15.89 3.72 -7.90
C SER A 313 -15.86 5.25 -7.97
N ASP A 314 -14.98 5.87 -7.17
CA ASP A 314 -14.72 7.32 -7.18
C ASP A 314 -13.25 7.65 -7.50
N TRP A 315 -12.62 8.56 -6.73
CA TRP A 315 -11.21 8.95 -6.89
C TRP A 315 -10.26 8.08 -6.07
N THR A 316 -10.74 7.43 -5.01
CA THR A 316 -9.97 6.57 -4.09
C THR A 316 -10.56 5.16 -4.03
N HIS A 317 -11.87 5.03 -3.80
CA HIS A 317 -12.51 3.75 -3.56
C HIS A 317 -12.48 2.83 -4.79
N LEU A 318 -12.24 1.54 -4.57
CA LEU A 318 -12.34 0.53 -5.62
C LEU A 318 -13.81 0.23 -5.92
N ASN A 319 -14.11 -0.16 -7.16
CA ASN A 319 -15.37 -0.82 -7.47
C ASN A 319 -15.26 -2.33 -7.22
N ALA A 320 -16.36 -3.06 -7.36
CA ALA A 320 -16.41 -4.52 -7.17
C ALA A 320 -15.31 -5.31 -7.91
N ARG A 321 -14.95 -4.89 -9.14
CA ARG A 321 -13.89 -5.53 -9.93
C ARG A 321 -12.49 -5.24 -9.37
N GLY A 322 -12.28 -4.03 -8.88
CA GLY A 322 -11.09 -3.64 -8.13
C GLY A 322 -10.94 -4.45 -6.84
N TYR A 323 -12.02 -4.62 -6.06
CA TYR A 323 -12.00 -5.45 -4.85
C TYR A 323 -11.75 -6.93 -5.15
N PHE A 324 -12.28 -7.47 -6.25
CA PHE A 324 -11.93 -8.82 -6.72
C PHE A 324 -10.44 -8.95 -7.04
N ALA A 325 -9.87 -8.02 -7.81
CA ALA A 325 -8.44 -8.02 -8.14
C ALA A 325 -7.54 -7.85 -6.89
N LYS A 326 -7.99 -7.06 -5.91
CA LYS A 326 -7.35 -6.89 -4.61
C LYS A 326 -7.37 -8.19 -3.79
N ALA A 327 -8.52 -8.85 -3.68
CA ALA A 327 -8.65 -10.13 -2.99
C ALA A 327 -7.78 -11.24 -3.62
N VAL A 328 -7.68 -11.24 -4.96
CA VAL A 328 -6.75 -12.11 -5.70
C VAL A 328 -5.29 -11.90 -5.28
N ALA A 329 -4.86 -10.64 -5.10
CA ALA A 329 -3.51 -10.31 -4.62
C ALA A 329 -3.24 -10.89 -3.22
N VAL A 330 -4.20 -10.71 -2.30
CA VAL A 330 -4.16 -11.23 -0.93
C VAL A 330 -4.08 -12.76 -0.94
N TYR A 331 -4.98 -13.42 -1.69
CA TYR A 331 -5.03 -14.88 -1.83
C TYR A 331 -3.70 -15.47 -2.34
N GLN A 332 -3.13 -14.88 -3.39
CA GLN A 332 -1.85 -15.33 -3.93
C GLN A 332 -0.70 -15.15 -2.95
N ARG A 333 -0.69 -14.07 -2.14
CA ARG A 333 0.36 -13.88 -1.14
C ARG A 333 0.24 -14.89 0.00
N GLY A 334 -0.97 -15.18 0.49
CA GLY A 334 -1.17 -16.24 1.48
C GLY A 334 -0.75 -17.62 0.97
N ILE A 335 -0.97 -17.95 -0.32
CA ILE A 335 -0.40 -19.16 -0.93
C ILE A 335 1.13 -19.11 -0.97
N LYS A 336 1.74 -17.98 -1.33
CA LYS A 336 3.22 -17.83 -1.35
C LYS A 336 3.83 -18.07 0.03
N LEU A 337 3.18 -17.59 1.10
CA LEU A 337 3.65 -17.69 2.47
C LEU A 337 3.26 -19.02 3.15
N GLY A 338 2.24 -19.72 2.64
CA GLY A 338 1.76 -21.01 3.14
C GLY A 338 0.55 -20.94 4.08
N TYR A 339 -0.07 -19.76 4.23
CA TYR A 339 -1.20 -19.50 5.13
C TYR A 339 -2.44 -20.32 4.77
N TRP A 340 -2.66 -20.57 3.49
CA TRP A 340 -3.69 -21.48 2.99
C TRP A 340 -3.18 -22.25 1.77
N SER A 341 -3.75 -23.43 1.55
CA SER A 341 -3.48 -24.23 0.35
C SER A 341 -4.33 -23.75 -0.83
N PRO A 342 -3.85 -23.85 -2.09
CA PRO A 342 -4.71 -23.68 -3.24
C PRO A 342 -5.80 -24.76 -3.26
N GLY A 343 -7.06 -24.34 -3.41
CA GLY A 343 -8.21 -25.26 -3.45
C GLY A 343 -8.19 -26.19 -4.67
N ALA A 344 -8.87 -27.34 -4.56
CA ALA A 344 -8.66 -28.52 -5.40
C ALA A 344 -9.21 -28.46 -6.85
N GLY A 345 -9.52 -27.27 -7.39
CA GLY A 345 -10.43 -27.12 -8.56
C GLY A 345 -11.63 -25.96 -8.57
N SER A 346 -10.94 -25.33 -9.64
CA SER A 346 -9.93 -24.25 -9.55
C SER A 346 -10.19 -23.25 -10.69
N ILE A 347 -10.68 -22.05 -10.36
CA ILE A 347 -10.98 -20.92 -11.26
C ILE A 347 -9.67 -20.47 -11.88
N ASP A 348 -9.32 -20.91 -13.09
CA ASP A 348 -8.36 -20.16 -13.91
C ASP A 348 -8.93 -18.76 -14.21
N VAL A 349 -8.11 -17.71 -14.22
CA VAL A 349 -8.36 -16.48 -14.98
C VAL A 349 -7.52 -16.55 -16.27
N PRO A 350 -8.07 -16.22 -17.46
CA PRO A 350 -7.37 -16.47 -18.72
C PRO A 350 -6.06 -15.69 -18.81
N LYS A 351 -4.91 -16.38 -18.94
CA LYS A 351 -3.65 -15.75 -19.35
C LYS A 351 -3.91 -14.97 -20.65
N PRO A 352 -3.57 -13.67 -20.74
CA PRO A 352 -3.98 -12.83 -21.86
C PRO A 352 -3.61 -13.44 -23.21
N GLN A 353 -4.59 -13.47 -24.13
CA GLN A 353 -4.28 -13.66 -25.54
C GLN A 353 -3.46 -12.46 -26.00
N ARG A 354 -2.12 -12.57 -25.90
CA ARG A 354 -1.17 -11.61 -26.45
C ARG A 354 -1.59 -11.33 -27.88
N SER A 355 -2.10 -10.13 -28.13
CA SER A 355 -2.63 -9.76 -29.42
C SER A 355 -1.51 -9.86 -30.44
N GLN A 356 -1.56 -10.91 -31.27
CA GLN A 356 -0.67 -11.04 -32.42
C GLN A 356 -1.11 -9.99 -33.44
N GLY A 357 -0.64 -8.76 -33.22
CA GLY A 357 -0.87 -7.65 -34.13
C GLY A 357 -0.43 -8.10 -35.52
N GLN A 358 -1.40 -8.18 -36.44
CA GLN A 358 -1.18 -8.68 -37.80
C GLN A 358 -0.23 -7.75 -38.55
N ALA A 359 1.06 -8.01 -38.41
CA ALA A 359 2.10 -7.53 -39.29
C ALA A 359 2.01 -8.27 -40.63
N GLU A 360 0.86 -8.16 -41.32
CA GLU A 360 0.66 -8.60 -42.70
C GLU A 360 1.37 -7.64 -43.65
N GLY A 361 2.70 -7.65 -43.55
CA GLY A 361 3.60 -7.02 -44.48
C GLY A 361 4.01 -8.00 -45.58
N GLN A 362 3.82 -7.58 -46.83
CA GLN A 362 4.45 -8.08 -48.05
C GLN A 362 3.90 -9.38 -48.65
N GLY A 363 3.03 -9.19 -49.66
CA GLY A 363 2.70 -10.14 -50.72
C GLY A 363 2.51 -9.40 -52.04
#